data_AF-A0A2K2VTJ9-F1
#
_entry.id   AF-A0A2K2VTJ9-F1
#
_cell.length_a   1.000
_cell.length_b   1.000
_cell.length_c   1.000
_cell.angle_alpha   90.00
_cell.angle_beta   90.00
_cell.angle_gamma   90.00
#
_symmetry.space_group_name_H-M   'P 1'
#
loop_
_entity.id
_entity.type
_entity.pdbx_description
1 polymer ?
#
loop_
_entity_poly.entity_id
_entity_poly.type
_entity_poly.pdbx_seq_one_letter_code
_entity_poly.pdbx_strand_id
1 'polypeptide(L)'
;MEEKTKLLIALGAATAANCIPCFEHLYYEAGVAGLTSEEIQEVVDLASKVKSGAHIALKNSINEMMGSEEKYDLPCSSQSGGSC
;
A
#
# COMPACT_ATOMS: atom_id res chain seq x y z
N MET A 1 7.74 -17.90 -10.06
CA MET A 1 6.90 -16.68 -10.09
C MET A 1 7.09 -16.03 -11.44
N GLU A 2 6.00 -15.73 -12.14
CA GLU A 2 6.04 -15.05 -13.44
C GLU A 2 6.54 -13.62 -13.29
N GLU A 3 7.15 -13.07 -14.35
CA GLU A 3 7.82 -11.77 -14.29
C GLU A 3 6.85 -10.63 -13.99
N LYS A 4 5.67 -10.65 -14.62
CA LYS A 4 4.59 -9.69 -14.34
C LYS A 4 4.16 -9.71 -12.87
N THR A 5 4.06 -10.89 -12.27
CA THR A 5 3.71 -11.03 -10.85
C THR A 5 4.77 -10.38 -9.95
N LYS A 6 6.07 -10.55 -10.26
CA LYS A 6 7.13 -9.90 -9.48
C LYS A 6 7.05 -8.38 -9.56
N LEU A 7 6.79 -7.84 -10.76
CA LEU A 7 6.67 -6.39 -10.98
C LEU A 7 5.47 -5.82 -10.22
N LEU A 8 4.32 -6.49 -10.23
CA LEU A 8 3.15 -6.11 -9.43
C LEU A 8 3.48 -6.12 -7.92
N ILE A 9 4.17 -7.15 -7.42
CA ILE A 9 4.59 -7.21 -6.01
C ILE A 9 5.54 -6.05 -5.68
N ALA A 10 6.50 -5.75 -6.56
CA ALA A 10 7.48 -4.68 -6.35
C ALA A 10 6.82 -3.30 -6.37
N LEU A 11 5.88 -3.05 -7.30
CA LEU A 11 5.09 -1.82 -7.35
C LEU A 11 4.25 -1.62 -6.09
N GLY A 12 3.63 -2.69 -5.58
CA GLY A 12 2.90 -2.66 -4.31
C GLY A 12 3.81 -2.32 -3.13
N ALA A 13 4.99 -2.94 -3.06
CA ALA A 13 5.98 -2.66 -2.03
C ALA A 13 6.49 -1.21 -2.08
N ALA A 14 6.81 -0.70 -3.27
CA ALA A 14 7.23 0.69 -3.46
C ALA A 14 6.14 1.68 -3.02
N THR A 15 4.87 1.39 -3.36
CA THR A 15 3.71 2.19 -2.95
C THR A 15 3.55 2.20 -1.44
N ALA A 16 3.56 1.03 -0.80
CA ALA A 16 3.42 0.90 0.65
C ALA A 16 4.55 1.61 1.41
N ALA A 17 5.77 1.56 0.87
CA ALA A 17 6.95 2.21 1.44
C ALA A 17 7.09 3.71 1.12
N ASN A 18 6.20 4.30 0.31
CA ASN A 18 6.31 5.67 -0.18
C ASN A 18 7.58 5.95 -1.01
N CYS A 19 8.16 4.94 -1.68
CA CYS A 19 9.37 5.14 -2.50
C CYS A 19 9.01 5.53 -3.94
N ILE A 20 8.82 6.83 -4.20
CA ILE A 20 8.56 7.36 -5.56
C ILE A 20 9.64 6.96 -6.58
N PRO A 21 10.96 7.12 -6.35
CA PRO A 21 11.95 6.72 -7.35
C PRO A 21 11.95 5.21 -7.63
N CYS A 22 11.63 4.38 -6.62
CA CYS A 22 11.44 2.94 -6.83
C CYS A 22 10.23 2.69 -7.72
N PHE A 23 9.11 3.37 -7.45
CA PHE A 23 7.88 3.23 -8.23
C PHE A 23 8.09 3.66 -9.69
N GLU A 24 8.76 4.78 -9.95
CA GLU A 24 9.06 5.26 -11.32
C GLU A 24 9.86 4.23 -12.12
N HIS A 25 10.92 3.66 -11.52
CA HIS A 25 11.73 2.62 -12.15
C HIS A 25 10.90 1.37 -12.49
N LEU A 26 10.14 0.87 -11.51
CA LEU A 26 9.32 -0.32 -11.67
C LEU A 26 8.14 -0.11 -12.63
N TYR A 27 7.57 1.11 -12.68
CA TYR A 27 6.49 1.46 -13.60
C TYR A 27 6.96 1.40 -15.05
N TYR A 28 8.18 1.87 -15.33
CA TYR A 28 8.79 1.72 -16.64
C TYR A 28 8.97 0.25 -17.03
N GLU A 29 9.52 -0.58 -16.13
CA GLU A 29 9.70 -2.02 -16.37
C GLU A 29 8.37 -2.75 -16.56
N ALA A 30 7.34 -2.38 -15.79
CA ALA A 30 5.98 -2.89 -15.94
C ALA A 30 5.39 -2.60 -17.31
N GLY A 31 5.59 -1.38 -17.83
CA GLY A 31 5.19 -1.02 -19.19
C GLY A 31 5.89 -1.85 -20.26
N VAL A 32 7.20 -2.09 -20.12
CA VAL A 32 7.98 -2.97 -21.03
C VAL A 32 7.48 -4.41 -20.98
N ALA A 33 7.09 -4.89 -19.80
CA ALA A 33 6.52 -6.22 -19.60
C ALA A 33 5.05 -6.34 -20.10
N GLY A 34 4.42 -5.23 -20.50
CA GLY A 34 3.05 -5.20 -20.99
C GLY A 34 2.01 -5.37 -19.89
N LEU A 35 2.26 -4.85 -18.69
CA LEU A 35 1.23 -4.63 -17.67
C LEU A 35 0.39 -3.41 -18.05
N THR A 36 -0.91 -3.47 -17.81
CA THR A 36 -1.81 -2.34 -18.09
C THR A 36 -1.84 -1.35 -16.92
N SER A 37 -2.25 -0.12 -17.20
CA SER A 37 -2.43 0.89 -16.16
C SER A 37 -3.47 0.47 -15.12
N GLU A 38 -4.48 -0.30 -15.52
CA GLU A 38 -5.53 -0.83 -14.64
C GLU A 38 -4.96 -1.85 -13.65
N GLU A 39 -4.13 -2.80 -14.11
CA GLU A 39 -3.45 -3.78 -13.25
C GLU A 39 -2.55 -3.09 -12.22
N ILE A 40 -1.82 -2.05 -12.66
CA ILE A 40 -0.95 -1.26 -11.79
C ILE A 40 -1.77 -0.45 -10.77
N GLN A 41 -2.87 0.17 -11.21
CA GLN A 41 -3.74 0.95 -10.34
C GLN A 41 -4.38 0.08 -9.25
N GLU A 42 -4.79 -1.15 -9.58
CA GLU A 42 -5.35 -2.09 -8.61
C GLU A 42 -4.33 -2.41 -7.49
N VAL A 43 -3.07 -2.65 -7.86
CA VAL A 43 -1.98 -2.85 -6.88
C VAL A 43 -1.75 -1.60 -6.03
N VAL A 44 -1.78 -0.41 -6.63
CA VAL A 44 -1.61 0.87 -5.93
C VAL A 44 -2.73 1.07 -4.90
N ASP A 45 -3.97 0.80 -5.27
CA ASP A 45 -5.13 0.95 -4.40
C ASP A 45 -5.07 -0.03 -3.23
N LEU A 46 -4.68 -1.29 -3.49
CA LEU A 46 -4.51 -2.29 -2.44
C LEU A 46 -3.36 -1.92 -1.48
N ALA A 47 -2.19 -1.56 -2.02
CA ALA A 47 -1.04 -1.15 -1.22
C ALA A 47 -1.31 0.13 -0.41
N SER A 48 -2.13 1.04 -0.95
CA SER A 48 -2.52 2.28 -0.26
C SER A 48 -3.38 2.00 0.97
N LYS A 49 -4.18 0.93 0.98
CA LYS A 49 -4.93 0.50 2.18
C LYS A 49 -3.98 0.05 3.29
N VAL A 50 -2.97 -0.76 2.95
CA VAL A 50 -1.93 -1.22 3.89
C VAL A 50 -1.17 -0.03 4.47
N LYS A 51 -0.68 0.87 3.59
CA LYS A 51 0.00 2.11 3.99
C LYS A 51 -0.85 2.96 4.93
N SER A 52 -2.12 3.17 4.60
CA SER A 52 -3.04 3.99 5.40
C SER A 52 -3.29 3.35 6.77
N GLY A 53 -3.48 2.04 6.84
CA GLY A 53 -3.62 1.31 8.10
C GLY A 53 -2.39 1.44 8.99
N ALA A 54 -1.19 1.26 8.42
CA ALA A 54 0.07 1.44 9.15
C ALA A 54 0.24 2.88 9.67
N HIS A 55 -0.11 3.88 8.85
CA HIS A 55 -0.06 5.29 9.25
C HIS A 55 -1.04 5.61 10.38
N ILE A 56 -2.26 5.08 10.32
CA ILE A 56 -3.28 5.26 11.36
C ILE A 56 -2.87 4.59 12.67
N ALA A 57 -2.35 3.35 12.60
CA ALA A 57 -1.84 2.65 13.77
C ALA A 57 -0.73 3.45 14.46
N LEU A 58 0.24 3.95 13.68
CA LEU A 58 1.31 4.81 14.18
C LEU A 58 0.76 6.08 14.85
N LYS A 59 -0.18 6.77 14.20
CA LYS A 59 -0.78 8.01 14.72
C LYS A 59 -1.54 7.75 16.01
N ASN A 60 -2.31 6.67 16.11
CA ASN A 60 -3.01 6.27 17.32
C ASN A 60 -2.03 6.01 18.47
N SER A 61 -0.92 5.31 18.23
CA SER A 61 0.11 5.08 19.24
C SER A 61 0.78 6.38 19.70
N ILE A 62 1.07 7.30 18.78
CA ILE A 62 1.62 8.63 19.12
C ILE A 62 0.62 9.42 19.96
N ASN A 63 -0.66 9.44 19.57
CA ASN A 63 -1.71 10.13 20.30
C ASN A 63 -1.86 9.59 21.74
N GLU A 64 -1.80 8.28 21.91
CA GLU A 64 -1.82 7.64 23.23
C GLU A 64 -0.62 8.07 24.08
N MET A 65 0.59 8.08 23.52
CA MET A 65 1.80 8.56 24.21
C MET A 65 1.71 10.05 24.59
N MET A 66 1.03 10.86 23.79
CA MET A 66 0.82 12.29 24.04
C MET A 66 -0.39 12.59 24.93
N GLY A 67 -1.17 11.58 25.34
CA GLY A 67 -2.37 11.76 26.16
C GLY A 67 -3.56 12.38 25.42
N SER A 68 -3.62 12.27 24.09
CA SER A 68 -4.74 12.73 23.27
C SER A 68 -5.86 11.68 23.22
N GLU A 69 -7.12 12.12 23.22
CA GLU A 69 -8.30 11.25 23.05
C GLU A 69 -8.62 10.96 21.58
N GLU A 70 -7.93 11.58 20.62
CA GLU A 70 -8.16 11.32 19.20
C GLU A 70 -7.71 9.91 18.80
N LYS A 71 -8.67 9.09 18.34
CA LYS A 71 -8.41 7.79 17.71
C LYS A 71 -9.04 7.75 16.32
N TYR A 72 -8.27 7.21 15.37
CA TYR A 72 -8.67 7.04 13.99
C TYR A 72 -8.99 5.56 13.72
N ASP A 73 -10.06 5.30 12.96
CA ASP A 73 -10.46 3.96 12.59
C ASP A 73 -9.51 3.34 11.56
N LEU A 74 -9.15 2.08 11.77
CA LEU A 74 -8.29 1.35 10.86
C LEU A 74 -9.09 0.88 9.63
N PRO A 75 -8.58 1.10 8.40
CA PRO A 75 -9.25 0.67 7.17
C PRO A 75 -9.40 -0.86 7.07
N CYS A 76 -8.56 -1.63 7.76
CA CYS A 76 -8.66 -3.10 7.81
C CYS A 76 -9.71 -3.60 8.81
N SER A 77 -10.19 -2.78 9.74
CA SER A 77 -11.08 -3.20 10.82
C SER A 77 -12.57 -3.22 10.45
N SER A 78 -12.95 -2.59 9.33
CA SER A 78 -14.32 -2.57 8.82
C SER A 78 -14.70 -3.80 7.98
N GLN A 79 -13.75 -4.71 7.73
CA GLN A 79 -13.94 -5.93 6.95
C GLN A 79 -13.73 -7.18 7.82
N SER A 80 -14.49 -7.33 8.91
CA SER A 80 -14.53 -8.56 9.72
C SER A 80 -15.26 -9.71 8.99
N GLY A 81 -14.81 -10.02 7.77
CA GLY A 81 -15.33 -11.09 6.91
C GLY A 81 -14.40 -11.50 5.76
N GLY A 82 -13.32 -10.76 5.49
CA GLY A 82 -12.30 -11.14 4.52
C GLY A 82 -10.93 -10.99 5.17
N SER A 83 -10.14 -12.06 5.19
CA SER A 83 -8.78 -12.04 5.74
C SER A 83 -7.94 -10.96 5.05
N CYS A 84 -7.17 -10.23 5.85
CA CYS A 84 -5.99 -9.51 5.38
C CYS A 84 -5.01 -10.46 4.68
#